data_AF-A0A958MBS3-F1
#
_entry.id   AF-A0A958MBS3-F1
#
_cell.length_a   1.000
_cell.length_b   1.000
_cell.length_c   1.000
_cell.angle_alpha   90.00
_cell.angle_beta   90.00
_cell.angle_gamma   90.00
#
_symmetry.space_group_name_H-M   'P 1'
#
loop_
_entity.id
_entity.type
_entity.pdbx_description
1 polymer ?
#
loop_
_entity_poly.entity_id
_entity_poly.type
_entity_poly.pdbx_seq_one_letter_code
_entity_poly.pdbx_strand_id
1 'polypeptide(L)'
;MGIWFLIQIAVNIFFLIGLSMCLVKIFKDKEDDPRLSQGLRLLQSKIAILEDLSDHTENQVKQLMALLDKKLQEVRKAMSSVNQHICEVDRSIAKSQKMAEKIANEIPHQQIVEKNLENKYIKAAQMAHQGSGVDEIVQSLGLPRGEVELITKINRKKFVYEKSAPSSVSEELFEKSMALPDIQTSSMERTYLNFHEAVQEHKDKDSGFEAVKLG
;
A
#
# COMPACT_ATOMS: atom_id res chain seq x y z
N MET A 1 -54.70 -44.17 90.86
CA MET A 1 -54.41 -44.40 89.43
C MET A 1 -54.20 -43.12 88.62
N GLY A 2 -55.03 -42.07 88.76
CA GLY A 2 -54.86 -40.83 87.97
C GLY A 2 -53.60 -40.00 88.24
N ILE A 3 -53.12 -39.94 89.49
CA ILE A 3 -51.95 -39.12 89.87
C ILE A 3 -50.65 -39.67 89.26
N TRP A 4 -50.52 -40.99 89.18
CA TRP A 4 -49.36 -41.66 88.56
C TRP A 4 -49.26 -41.33 87.07
N PHE A 5 -50.40 -41.31 86.37
CA PHE A 5 -50.47 -40.94 84.95
C PHE A 5 -50.10 -39.48 84.70
N LEU A 6 -50.52 -38.56 85.60
CA LEU A 6 -50.16 -37.15 85.55
C LEU A 6 -48.65 -36.91 85.69
N ILE A 7 -47.99 -37.63 86.60
CA ILE A 7 -46.53 -37.56 86.78
C ILE A 7 -45.81 -38.10 85.55
N GLN A 8 -46.29 -39.19 84.96
CA GLN A 8 -45.69 -39.76 83.75
C GLN A 8 -45.79 -38.81 82.54
N ILE A 9 -46.91 -38.08 82.40
CA ILE A 9 -47.05 -37.04 81.37
C ILE A 9 -46.08 -35.88 81.62
N ALA A 10 -45.96 -35.41 82.86
CA ALA A 10 -45.08 -34.30 83.20
C ALA A 10 -43.59 -34.63 82.90
N VAL A 11 -43.15 -35.85 83.23
CA VAL A 11 -41.79 -36.32 82.92
C VAL A 11 -41.56 -36.43 81.42
N ASN A 12 -42.53 -36.97 80.66
CA ASN A 12 -42.42 -37.07 79.20
C ASN A 12 -42.32 -35.69 78.53
N ILE A 13 -43.10 -34.70 78.99
CA ILE A 13 -43.02 -33.32 78.49
C ILE A 13 -41.64 -32.72 78.76
N PHE A 14 -41.11 -32.91 79.97
CA PHE A 14 -39.77 -32.41 80.32
C PHE A 14 -38.69 -33.06 79.45
N PHE A 15 -38.79 -34.37 79.22
CA PHE A 15 -37.85 -35.09 78.34
C PHE A 15 -37.96 -34.63 76.89
N LEU A 16 -39.17 -34.36 76.41
CA LEU A 16 -39.40 -33.88 75.05
C LEU A 16 -38.84 -32.47 74.84
N ILE A 17 -39.00 -31.58 75.82
CA ILE A 17 -38.39 -30.24 75.80
C ILE A 17 -36.86 -30.34 75.84
N GLY A 18 -36.32 -31.19 76.72
CA GLY A 18 -34.87 -31.42 76.81
C GLY A 18 -34.28 -32.00 75.52
N LEU A 19 -34.96 -32.97 74.91
CA LEU A 19 -34.56 -33.58 73.64
C LEU A 19 -34.65 -32.56 72.49
N SER A 20 -35.70 -31.75 72.46
CA SER A 20 -35.88 -30.67 71.48
C SER A 20 -34.76 -29.64 71.58
N MET A 21 -34.41 -29.19 72.80
CA MET A 21 -33.27 -28.30 73.01
C MET A 21 -31.94 -28.94 72.60
N CYS A 22 -31.75 -30.23 72.87
CA CYS A 22 -30.53 -30.94 72.51
C CYS A 22 -30.39 -31.07 70.98
N LEU A 23 -31.48 -31.37 70.28
CA LEU A 23 -31.52 -31.41 68.81
C LEU A 23 -31.23 -30.04 68.20
N VAL A 24 -31.90 -28.98 68.67
CA VAL A 24 -31.65 -27.62 68.19
C VAL A 24 -30.19 -27.22 68.38
N LYS A 25 -29.57 -27.58 69.52
CA LYS A 25 -28.16 -27.26 69.77
C LYS A 25 -27.21 -28.03 68.84
N ILE A 26 -27.47 -29.31 68.58
CA ILE A 26 -26.67 -30.13 67.65
C ILE A 26 -26.77 -29.66 66.20
N PHE A 27 -27.95 -29.18 65.78
CA PHE A 27 -28.12 -28.63 64.43
C PHE A 27 -27.54 -27.22 64.30
N LYS A 28 -27.65 -26.39 65.34
CA LYS A 28 -27.13 -25.02 65.33
C LYS A 28 -25.59 -24.94 65.31
N ASP A 29 -24.89 -25.88 65.93
CA ASP A 29 -23.42 -25.95 65.87
C ASP A 29 -22.88 -26.43 64.51
N LYS A 30 -23.74 -26.92 63.61
CA LYS A 30 -23.33 -27.38 62.26
C LYS A 30 -23.48 -26.33 61.16
N GLU A 31 -24.15 -25.20 61.43
CA GLU A 31 -24.59 -24.32 60.34
C GLU A 31 -23.58 -23.29 59.85
N ASP A 32 -22.50 -22.98 60.56
CA ASP A 32 -21.56 -21.95 60.07
C ASP A 32 -20.12 -22.29 60.41
N ASP A 33 -19.49 -23.15 59.61
CA ASP A 33 -18.03 -23.15 59.54
C ASP A 33 -17.64 -21.90 58.72
N PRO A 34 -17.10 -20.82 59.35
CA PRO A 34 -16.84 -19.56 58.67
C PRO A 34 -15.86 -19.72 57.51
N ARG A 35 -15.04 -20.78 57.54
CA ARG A 35 -14.08 -21.12 56.48
C ARG A 35 -14.76 -21.66 55.21
N LEU A 36 -15.85 -22.42 55.34
CA LEU A 36 -16.57 -22.97 54.19
C LEU A 36 -17.39 -21.87 53.50
N SER A 37 -18.04 -21.01 54.27
CA SER A 37 -18.77 -19.84 53.77
C SER A 37 -17.84 -18.81 53.10
N GLN A 38 -16.65 -18.56 53.68
CA GLN A 38 -15.62 -17.75 53.04
C GLN A 38 -15.06 -18.39 51.76
N GLY A 39 -14.84 -19.71 51.76
CA GLY A 39 -14.40 -20.47 50.59
C GLY A 39 -15.41 -20.43 49.44
N LEU A 40 -16.71 -20.55 49.76
CA LEU A 40 -17.80 -20.45 48.78
C LEU A 40 -17.90 -19.03 48.19
N ARG A 41 -17.76 -18.00 49.02
CA ARG A 41 -17.71 -16.59 48.58
C ARG A 41 -16.52 -16.29 47.67
N LEU A 42 -15.35 -16.85 47.99
CA LEU A 42 -14.15 -16.74 47.15
C LEU A 42 -14.34 -17.44 45.79
N LEU A 43 -14.97 -18.61 45.78
CA LEU A 43 -15.32 -19.31 44.54
C LEU A 43 -16.30 -18.52 43.70
N GLN A 44 -17.36 -17.99 44.30
CA GLN A 44 -18.34 -17.16 43.60
C GLN A 44 -17.69 -15.90 43.02
N SER A 45 -16.80 -15.24 43.77
CA SER A 45 -16.02 -14.09 43.28
C SER A 45 -15.10 -14.49 42.13
N LYS A 46 -14.43 -15.64 42.19
CA LYS A 46 -13.58 -16.14 41.10
C LYS A 46 -14.37 -16.53 39.87
N ILE A 47 -15.56 -17.10 40.03
CA ILE A 47 -16.48 -17.41 38.93
C ILE A 47 -16.91 -16.12 38.26
N ALA A 48 -17.31 -15.10 39.03
CA ALA A 48 -17.69 -13.80 38.47
C ALA A 48 -16.52 -13.11 37.72
N ILE A 49 -15.30 -13.20 38.24
CA ILE A 49 -14.11 -12.65 37.56
C ILE A 49 -13.79 -13.44 36.29
N LEU A 50 -13.89 -14.78 36.31
CA LEU A 50 -13.65 -15.60 35.12
C LEU A 50 -14.73 -15.39 34.05
N GLU A 51 -15.97 -15.18 34.45
CA GLU A 51 -17.07 -14.83 33.56
C GLU A 51 -16.81 -13.47 32.90
N ASP A 52 -16.47 -12.45 33.66
CA ASP A 52 -16.12 -11.12 33.11
C ASP A 52 -14.92 -11.18 32.16
N LEU A 53 -13.88 -11.94 32.51
CA LEU A 53 -12.69 -12.11 31.67
C LEU A 53 -12.98 -12.92 30.40
N SER A 54 -13.89 -13.90 30.49
CA SER A 54 -14.40 -14.66 29.36
C SER A 54 -15.20 -13.76 28.41
N ASP A 55 -16.14 -12.98 28.95
CA ASP A 55 -16.95 -12.03 28.18
C ASP A 55 -16.09 -10.97 27.50
N HIS A 56 -15.08 -10.45 28.21
CA HIS A 56 -14.12 -9.51 27.66
C HIS A 56 -13.33 -10.14 26.51
N THR A 57 -12.85 -11.37 26.68
CA THR A 57 -12.12 -12.11 25.63
C THR A 57 -13.01 -12.38 24.43
N GLU A 58 -14.26 -12.78 24.64
CA GLU A 58 -15.22 -13.02 23.55
C GLU A 58 -15.47 -11.73 22.75
N ASN A 59 -15.61 -10.59 23.43
CA ASN A 59 -15.76 -9.29 22.79
C ASN A 59 -14.51 -8.89 21.99
N GLN A 60 -13.31 -9.10 22.54
CA GLN A 60 -12.06 -8.84 21.82
C GLN A 60 -11.94 -9.73 20.57
N VAL A 61 -12.28 -11.01 20.66
CA VAL A 61 -12.25 -11.94 19.52
C VAL A 61 -13.24 -11.50 18.44
N LYS A 62 -14.45 -11.08 18.82
CA LYS A 62 -15.44 -10.54 17.87
C LYS A 62 -14.92 -9.28 17.15
N GLN A 63 -14.32 -8.35 17.88
CA GLN A 63 -13.73 -7.15 17.30
C GLN A 63 -12.57 -7.48 16.36
N LEU A 64 -11.71 -8.41 16.75
CA LEU A 64 -10.58 -8.84 15.94
C LEU A 64 -11.04 -9.56 14.66
N MET A 65 -12.08 -10.37 14.74
CA MET A 65 -12.69 -11.02 13.57
C MET A 65 -13.30 -10.00 12.60
N ALA A 66 -13.98 -8.97 13.12
CA ALA A 66 -14.50 -7.89 12.30
C ALA A 66 -13.40 -7.06 11.62
N LEU A 67 -12.32 -6.76 12.35
CA LEU A 67 -11.16 -6.05 11.81
C LEU A 67 -10.45 -6.89 10.74
N LEU A 68 -10.31 -8.20 10.98
CA LEU A 68 -9.72 -9.13 10.03
C LEU A 68 -10.54 -9.21 8.74
N ASP A 69 -11.87 -9.30 8.82
CA ASP A 69 -12.72 -9.31 7.63
C ASP A 69 -12.60 -8.00 6.83
N LYS A 70 -12.58 -6.85 7.53
CA LYS A 70 -12.35 -5.54 6.89
C LYS A 70 -11.01 -5.50 6.17
N LYS A 71 -9.92 -5.94 6.81
CA LYS A 71 -8.58 -5.95 6.20
C LYS A 71 -8.50 -6.92 5.02
N LEU A 72 -9.17 -8.06 5.11
CA LEU A 72 -9.26 -9.02 4.01
C LEU A 72 -9.98 -8.42 2.80
N GLN A 73 -11.06 -7.66 3.01
CA GLN A 73 -11.75 -6.92 1.95
C GLN A 73 -10.87 -5.83 1.32
N GLU A 74 -10.10 -5.08 2.11
CA GLU A 74 -9.14 -4.09 1.61
C GLU A 74 -8.07 -4.74 0.71
N VAL A 75 -7.49 -5.86 1.14
CA VAL A 75 -6.51 -6.62 0.36
C VAL A 75 -7.12 -7.14 -0.93
N ARG A 76 -8.34 -7.69 -0.90
CA ARG A 76 -9.04 -8.14 -2.12
C ARG A 76 -9.26 -7.01 -3.12
N LYS A 77 -9.63 -5.81 -2.65
CA LYS A 77 -9.80 -4.63 -3.50
C LYS A 77 -8.48 -4.19 -4.14
N ALA A 78 -7.42 -4.09 -3.33
CA ALA A 78 -6.09 -3.75 -3.84
C ALA A 78 -5.61 -4.77 -4.88
N MET A 79 -5.78 -6.07 -4.63
CA MET A 79 -5.44 -7.13 -5.57
C MET A 79 -6.20 -7.01 -6.89
N SER A 80 -7.50 -6.68 -6.84
CA SER A 80 -8.30 -6.45 -8.05
C SER A 80 -7.80 -5.25 -8.86
N SER A 81 -7.41 -4.16 -8.19
CA SER A 81 -6.85 -2.97 -8.85
C SER A 81 -5.51 -3.27 -9.50
N VAL A 82 -4.62 -3.99 -8.82
CA VAL A 82 -3.33 -4.43 -9.38
C VAL A 82 -3.55 -5.30 -10.62
N ASN A 83 -4.46 -6.26 -10.58
CA ASN A 83 -4.79 -7.09 -11.75
C ASN A 83 -5.31 -6.26 -12.93
N GLN A 84 -6.10 -5.22 -12.67
CA GLN A 84 -6.56 -4.30 -13.72
C GLN A 84 -5.37 -3.55 -14.35
N HIS A 85 -4.45 -3.04 -13.54
CA HIS A 85 -3.27 -2.34 -14.04
C HIS A 85 -2.33 -3.26 -14.82
N ILE A 86 -2.18 -4.52 -14.42
CA ILE A 86 -1.42 -5.52 -15.19
C ILE A 86 -2.05 -5.67 -16.58
N CYS A 87 -3.37 -5.83 -16.67
CA CYS A 87 -4.06 -5.90 -17.96
C CYS A 87 -3.87 -4.65 -18.83
N GLU A 88 -3.87 -3.46 -18.22
CA GLU A 88 -3.63 -2.19 -18.92
C GLU A 88 -2.18 -2.10 -19.44
N VAL A 89 -1.21 -2.50 -18.62
CA VAL A 89 0.21 -2.58 -18.97
C VAL A 89 0.42 -3.58 -20.10
N ASP A 90 -0.12 -4.79 -20.01
CA ASP A 90 -0.01 -5.80 -21.07
C ASP A 90 -0.58 -5.29 -22.40
N ARG A 91 -1.73 -4.60 -22.34
CA ARG A 91 -2.32 -3.96 -23.52
C ARG A 91 -1.43 -2.85 -24.08
N SER A 92 -0.77 -2.08 -23.22
CA SER A 92 0.16 -1.03 -23.64
C SER A 92 1.42 -1.64 -24.28
N ILE A 93 1.98 -2.70 -23.71
CA ILE A 93 3.13 -3.44 -24.24
C ILE A 93 2.78 -4.01 -25.62
N ALA A 94 1.63 -4.67 -25.75
CA ALA A 94 1.20 -5.22 -27.04
C ALA A 94 1.02 -4.13 -28.12
N LYS A 95 0.57 -2.93 -27.75
CA LYS A 95 0.48 -1.79 -28.67
C LYS A 95 1.87 -1.27 -29.05
N SER A 96 2.75 -1.08 -28.07
CA SER A 96 4.12 -0.61 -28.28
C SER A 96 4.92 -1.59 -29.13
N GLN A 97 4.75 -2.89 -28.94
CA GLN A 97 5.37 -3.92 -29.76
C GLN A 97 4.92 -3.82 -31.23
N LYS A 98 3.60 -3.70 -31.47
CA LYS A 98 3.07 -3.50 -32.83
C LYS A 98 3.58 -2.21 -33.47
N MET A 99 3.75 -1.15 -32.68
CA MET A 99 4.31 0.11 -33.16
C MET A 99 5.79 -0.03 -33.49
N ALA A 100 6.57 -0.71 -32.64
CA ALA A 100 7.97 -1.02 -32.90
C ALA A 100 8.15 -1.88 -34.16
N GLU A 101 7.30 -2.88 -34.36
CA GLU A 101 7.28 -3.69 -35.59
C GLU A 101 6.97 -2.84 -36.82
N LYS A 102 6.03 -1.90 -36.74
CA LYS A 102 5.76 -0.95 -37.83
C LYS A 102 6.96 -0.06 -38.12
N ILE A 103 7.59 0.51 -37.09
CA ILE A 103 8.79 1.34 -37.23
C ILE A 103 9.94 0.55 -37.88
N ALA A 104 10.16 -0.70 -37.45
CA ALA A 104 11.19 -1.56 -38.03
C ALA A 104 10.94 -1.88 -39.51
N ASN A 105 9.66 -2.02 -39.91
CA ASN A 105 9.28 -2.32 -41.29
C ASN A 105 9.19 -1.07 -42.19
N GLU A 106 8.82 0.08 -41.64
CA GLU A 106 8.55 1.32 -42.37
C GLU A 106 9.78 2.22 -42.50
N ILE A 107 10.80 2.05 -41.65
CA ILE A 107 12.06 2.77 -41.79
C ILE A 107 13.11 1.86 -42.44
N PRO A 108 13.45 2.06 -43.72
CA PRO A 108 14.56 1.35 -44.34
C PRO A 108 15.84 1.77 -43.63
N HIS A 109 16.52 0.84 -42.94
CA HIS A 109 17.75 1.14 -42.21
C HIS A 109 18.82 1.84 -43.09
N GLN A 110 18.79 1.62 -44.41
CA GLN A 110 19.62 2.35 -45.38
C GLN A 110 19.30 3.85 -45.44
N GLN A 111 18.02 4.24 -45.46
CA GLN A 111 17.62 5.65 -45.50
C GLN A 111 18.02 6.40 -44.22
N ILE A 112 18.04 5.73 -43.06
CA ILE A 112 18.52 6.33 -41.81
C ILE A 112 20.02 6.63 -41.88
N VAL A 113 20.81 5.71 -42.43
CA VAL A 113 22.26 5.89 -42.58
C VAL A 113 22.55 7.02 -43.57
N GLU A 114 21.84 7.05 -44.69
CA GLU A 114 21.95 8.13 -45.69
C GLU A 114 21.54 9.48 -45.12
N LYS A 115 20.43 9.56 -44.37
CA LYS A 115 19.97 10.79 -43.72
C LYS A 115 20.90 11.27 -42.61
N ASN A 116 21.47 10.35 -41.83
CA ASN A 116 22.49 10.70 -40.84
C ASN A 116 23.77 11.23 -41.50
N LEU A 117 24.19 10.64 -42.62
CA LEU A 117 25.34 11.10 -43.39
C LEU A 117 25.06 12.50 -43.98
N GLU A 118 23.88 12.69 -44.59
CA GLU A 118 23.40 13.96 -45.12
C GLU A 118 23.40 15.05 -44.03
N ASN A 119 22.87 14.75 -42.85
CA ASN A 119 22.86 15.66 -41.70
C ASN A 119 24.27 16.03 -41.21
N LYS A 120 25.24 15.10 -41.27
CA LYS A 120 26.64 15.42 -40.95
C LYS A 120 27.21 16.42 -41.96
N TYR A 121 26.94 16.26 -43.26
CA TYR A 121 27.40 17.21 -44.27
C TYR A 121 26.73 18.57 -44.16
N ILE A 122 25.44 18.63 -43.82
CA ILE A 122 24.72 19.89 -43.57
C ILE A 122 25.33 20.62 -42.36
N LYS A 123 25.58 19.90 -41.26
CA LYS A 123 26.24 20.48 -40.07
C LYS A 123 27.68 20.93 -40.38
N ALA A 124 28.42 20.17 -41.18
CA ALA A 124 29.75 20.57 -41.63
C ALA A 124 29.70 21.86 -42.45
N ALA A 125 28.72 22.00 -43.35
CA ALA A 125 28.50 23.21 -44.12
C ALA A 125 28.13 24.42 -43.25
N GLN A 126 27.31 24.22 -42.22
CA GLN A 126 26.98 25.26 -41.24
C GLN A 126 28.19 25.72 -40.43
N MET A 127 28.97 24.79 -39.87
CA MET A 127 30.18 25.12 -39.11
C MET A 127 31.26 25.76 -39.98
N ALA A 128 31.41 25.30 -41.22
CA ALA A 128 32.29 25.93 -42.20
C ALA A 128 31.88 27.36 -42.55
N HIS A 129 30.57 27.63 -42.64
CA HIS A 129 30.04 28.97 -42.89
C HIS A 129 30.23 29.90 -41.67
N GLN A 130 30.12 29.35 -40.45
CA GLN A 130 30.40 30.03 -39.18
C GLN A 130 31.90 30.32 -38.96
N GLY A 131 32.78 29.80 -39.82
CA GLY A 131 34.22 30.07 -39.80
C GLY A 131 35.06 29.06 -39.01
N SER A 132 34.48 27.93 -38.58
CA SER A 132 35.23 26.86 -37.90
C SER A 132 36.36 26.31 -38.76
N GLY A 133 37.46 25.91 -38.12
CA GLY A 133 38.62 25.34 -38.79
C GLY A 133 38.34 23.95 -39.37
N VAL A 134 39.06 23.57 -40.43
CA VAL A 134 38.92 22.24 -41.07
C VAL A 134 39.16 21.11 -40.07
N ASP A 135 40.20 21.23 -39.23
CA ASP A 135 40.56 20.19 -38.27
C ASP A 135 39.51 20.05 -37.14
N GLU A 136 38.85 21.14 -36.78
CA GLU A 136 37.79 21.18 -35.76
C GLU A 136 36.49 20.53 -36.26
N ILE A 137 36.14 20.74 -37.53
CA ILE A 137 34.98 20.11 -38.18
C ILE A 137 35.20 18.60 -38.37
N VAL A 138 36.43 18.19 -38.71
CA VAL A 138 36.81 16.77 -38.84
C VAL A 138 36.69 16.06 -37.49
N GLN A 139 37.19 16.67 -36.42
CA GLN A 139 37.15 16.09 -35.08
C GLN A 139 35.73 15.99 -34.51
N SER A 140 34.87 16.96 -34.81
CA SER A 140 33.49 17.01 -34.30
C SER A 140 32.50 16.11 -35.04
N LEU A 141 32.67 15.90 -36.35
CA LEU A 141 31.73 15.12 -37.17
C LEU A 141 32.28 13.79 -37.70
N GLY A 142 33.59 13.57 -37.60
CA GLY A 142 34.26 12.35 -38.08
C GLY A 142 34.22 12.19 -39.59
N LEU A 143 34.14 13.30 -40.35
CA LEU A 143 34.15 13.29 -41.81
C LEU A 143 35.59 13.26 -42.37
N PRO A 144 35.82 12.67 -43.56
CA PRO A 144 37.11 12.70 -44.23
C PRO A 144 37.64 14.12 -44.44
N ARG A 145 38.92 14.35 -44.14
CA ARG A 145 39.55 15.67 -44.22
C ARG A 145 39.38 16.34 -45.59
N GLY A 146 39.53 15.57 -46.67
CA GLY A 146 39.39 16.09 -48.05
C GLY A 146 37.98 16.61 -48.38
N GLU A 147 36.95 16.00 -47.81
CA GLU A 147 35.55 16.41 -48.02
C GLU A 147 35.23 17.67 -47.21
N VAL A 148 35.72 17.75 -45.98
CA VAL A 148 35.57 18.94 -45.14
C VAL A 148 36.25 20.14 -45.79
N GLU A 149 37.46 20.00 -46.35
CA GLU A 149 38.14 21.08 -47.06
C GLU A 149 37.33 21.61 -48.26
N LEU A 150 36.67 20.71 -48.99
CA LEU A 150 35.81 21.07 -50.12
C LEU A 150 34.57 21.84 -49.62
N ILE A 151 33.91 21.34 -48.57
CA ILE A 151 32.76 22.00 -47.95
C ILE A 151 33.13 23.38 -47.42
N THR A 152 34.29 23.52 -46.78
CA THR A 152 34.80 24.80 -46.30
C THR A 152 35.10 25.76 -47.44
N LYS A 153 35.72 25.31 -48.55
CA LYS A 153 35.98 26.17 -49.72
C LYS A 153 34.70 26.66 -50.39
N ILE A 154 33.67 25.82 -50.47
CA ILE A 154 32.40 26.13 -51.14
C ILE A 154 31.53 27.04 -50.26
N ASN A 155 31.34 26.71 -48.97
CA ASN A 155 30.39 27.40 -48.10
C ASN A 155 30.96 28.67 -47.41
N ARG A 156 32.26 28.96 -47.53
CA ARG A 156 32.87 30.17 -46.95
C ARG A 156 32.31 31.48 -47.50
N LYS A 157 31.89 31.47 -48.77
CA LYS A 157 31.49 32.68 -49.51
C LYS A 157 29.99 32.76 -49.78
N LYS A 158 29.32 31.61 -49.88
CA LYS A 158 27.87 31.52 -50.07
C LYS A 158 27.41 30.23 -49.41
N PHE A 159 26.57 30.35 -48.39
CA PHE A 159 25.91 29.19 -47.79
C PHE A 159 24.91 28.63 -48.80
N VAL A 160 25.12 27.40 -49.27
CA VAL A 160 24.29 26.79 -50.33
C VAL A 160 23.12 25.99 -49.75
N TYR A 161 23.16 25.65 -48.46
CA TYR A 161 22.13 24.86 -47.79
C TYR A 161 21.06 25.73 -47.15
N GLU A 162 20.20 26.34 -47.96
CA GLU A 162 18.96 26.90 -47.43
C GLU A 162 18.12 25.76 -46.85
N LYS A 163 17.61 25.93 -45.63
CA LYS A 163 16.80 24.94 -44.91
C LYS A 163 15.52 24.71 -45.72
N SER A 164 15.58 23.85 -46.73
CA SER A 164 14.39 23.39 -47.43
C SER A 164 13.48 22.79 -46.38
N ALA A 165 12.27 23.33 -46.30
CA ALA A 165 11.26 23.03 -45.31
C ALA A 165 11.25 21.56 -44.86
N PRO A 166 10.97 21.29 -43.57
CA PRO A 166 10.92 19.91 -43.09
C PRO A 166 9.93 19.17 -43.98
N SER A 167 10.39 18.12 -44.66
CA SER A 167 9.51 17.17 -45.33
C SER A 167 8.73 16.47 -44.22
N SER A 168 7.64 17.14 -43.86
CA SER A 168 6.85 17.04 -42.64
C SER A 168 6.02 15.78 -42.66
N VAL A 169 6.63 14.65 -42.28
CA VAL A 169 6.01 13.45 -41.67
C VAL A 169 7.11 12.64 -40.98
N SER A 170 8.31 12.57 -41.57
CA SER A 170 9.40 11.70 -41.13
C SER A 170 10.19 12.23 -39.94
N GLU A 171 10.35 13.55 -39.80
CA GLU A 171 11.09 14.16 -38.69
C GLU A 171 10.30 14.10 -37.37
N GLU A 172 8.98 14.32 -37.40
CA GLU A 172 8.10 14.09 -36.25
C GLU A 172 8.03 12.61 -35.87
N LEU A 173 7.94 11.69 -36.83
CA LEU A 173 7.98 10.25 -36.55
C LEU A 173 9.33 9.82 -35.97
N PHE A 174 10.42 10.41 -36.45
CA PHE A 174 11.77 10.13 -35.99
C PHE A 174 12.00 10.67 -34.57
N GLU A 175 11.63 11.93 -34.28
CA GLU A 175 11.68 12.47 -32.92
C GLU A 175 10.76 11.69 -31.97
N LYS A 176 9.56 11.31 -32.42
CA LYS A 176 8.61 10.52 -31.63
C LYS A 176 9.04 9.06 -31.44
N SER A 177 9.93 8.54 -32.28
CA SER A 177 10.54 7.22 -32.12
C SER A 177 11.76 7.21 -31.20
N MET A 178 12.46 8.36 -31.08
CA MET A 178 13.57 8.55 -30.14
C MET A 178 13.09 9.03 -28.76
N ALA A 179 11.94 9.72 -28.70
CA ALA A 179 11.26 9.96 -27.45
C ALA A 179 10.79 8.62 -26.88
N LEU A 180 11.19 8.31 -25.64
CA LEU A 180 10.54 7.23 -24.90
C LEU A 180 9.03 7.48 -24.95
N PRO A 181 8.19 6.42 -25.09
CA PRO A 181 6.75 6.60 -25.01
C PRO A 181 6.46 7.37 -23.73
N ASP A 182 5.80 8.52 -23.84
CA ASP A 182 5.29 9.27 -22.70
C ASP A 182 4.41 8.29 -21.91
N ILE A 183 5.01 7.67 -20.88
CA ILE A 183 4.28 6.92 -19.87
C ILE A 183 3.37 7.98 -19.31
N GLN A 184 2.07 7.90 -19.62
CA GLN A 184 1.06 8.88 -19.24
C GLN A 184 1.34 9.39 -17.82
N THR A 185 1.95 10.56 -17.74
CA THR A 185 2.38 11.21 -16.50
C THR A 185 1.19 11.53 -15.62
N SER A 186 -0.02 11.55 -16.19
CA SER A 186 -1.28 11.67 -15.47
C SER A 186 -1.53 10.54 -14.45
N SER A 187 -1.04 9.32 -14.71
CA SER A 187 -1.09 8.21 -13.76
C SER A 187 -0.09 8.42 -12.62
N MET A 188 1.13 8.86 -12.96
CA MET A 188 2.21 9.06 -12.00
C MET A 188 2.00 10.29 -11.10
N GLU A 189 1.49 11.39 -11.66
CA GLU A 189 1.09 12.59 -10.91
C GLU A 189 -0.10 12.30 -9.98
N ARG A 190 -1.10 11.53 -10.42
CA ARG A 190 -2.18 11.08 -9.53
C ARG A 190 -1.66 10.18 -8.41
N THR A 191 -0.73 9.30 -8.71
CA THR A 191 -0.12 8.42 -7.69
C THR A 191 0.70 9.24 -6.69
N TYR A 192 1.43 10.26 -7.16
CA TYR A 192 2.18 11.18 -6.32
C TYR A 192 1.26 12.02 -5.43
N LEU A 193 0.17 12.55 -5.98
CA LEU A 193 -0.85 13.29 -5.22
C LEU A 193 -1.53 12.41 -4.17
N ASN A 194 -1.98 11.20 -4.54
CA ASN A 194 -2.60 10.26 -3.61
C ASN A 194 -1.63 9.82 -2.50
N PHE A 195 -0.34 9.65 -2.83
CA PHE A 195 0.68 9.32 -1.84
C PHE A 195 0.91 10.49 -0.87
N HIS A 196 1.01 11.72 -1.37
CA HIS A 196 1.17 12.90 -0.52
C HIS A 196 -0.04 13.12 0.39
N GLU A 197 -1.25 12.95 -0.13
CA GLU A 197 -2.50 13.05 0.62
C GLU A 197 -2.58 11.98 1.73
N ALA A 198 -2.22 10.73 1.41
CA ALA A 198 -2.18 9.64 2.40
C ALA A 198 -1.13 9.86 3.50
N VAL A 199 0.04 10.41 3.16
CA VAL A 199 1.09 10.77 4.13
C VAL A 199 0.63 11.92 5.04
N GLN A 200 -0.09 12.89 4.48
CA GLN A 200 -0.61 14.04 5.23
C GLN A 200 -1.72 13.61 6.18
N GLU A 201 -2.64 12.75 5.73
CA GLU A 201 -3.69 12.16 6.59
C GLU A 201 -3.11 11.36 7.76
N HIS A 202 -1.99 10.66 7.54
CA HIS A 202 -1.29 9.93 8.61
C HIS A 202 -0.64 10.89 9.63
N LYS A 203 -0.01 11.96 9.15
CA LYS A 203 0.60 12.98 10.01
C LYS A 203 -0.44 13.71 10.87
N ASP A 204 -1.60 14.01 10.29
CA ASP A 204 -2.70 14.65 11.01
C ASP A 204 -3.31 13.72 12.06
N LYS A 205 -3.44 12.42 11.75
CA LYS A 205 -3.88 11.40 12.73
C LYS A 205 -2.90 11.23 13.89
N ASP A 206 -1.59 11.25 13.64
CA ASP A 206 -0.58 11.16 14.70
C ASP A 206 -0.57 12.42 15.59
N SER A 207 -0.78 13.61 15.01
CA SER A 207 -0.90 14.86 15.78
C SER A 207 -2.18 14.95 16.62
N GLY A 208 -3.27 14.31 16.18
CA GLY A 208 -4.51 14.19 16.97
C GLY A 208 -4.36 13.28 18.19
N PHE A 209 -3.47 12.29 18.16
CA PHE A 209 -3.19 11.42 19.31
C PHE A 209 -2.33 12.09 20.39
N GLU A 210 -1.48 13.08 20.04
CA GLU A 210 -0.74 13.87 21.04
C GLU A 210 -1.64 14.88 21.76
N ALA A 211 -2.64 15.45 21.08
CA ALA A 211 -3.57 16.40 21.69
C ALA A 211 -4.52 15.76 22.73
N VAL A 212 -4.82 14.47 22.62
CA VAL A 212 -5.69 13.74 23.57
C VAL A 212 -4.93 13.26 24.82
N LYS A 213 -3.58 13.25 24.81
CA LYS A 213 -2.77 12.85 25.97
C LYS A 213 -2.46 13.98 26.97
N LEU A 214 -2.90 15.22 26.68
CA LEU A 214 -2.66 16.40 27.53
C LEU A 214 -3.95 17.06 28.06
N GLY A 215 -5.08 16.35 27.99
CA GLY A 215 -6.36 16.74 28.62
C GLY A 215 -6.69 15.88 29.83
#